data_AF-A0A160VTG8-F1
#
_entry.id   AF-A0A160VTG8-F1
#
_cell.length_a   1.000
_cell.length_b   1.000
_cell.length_c   1.000
_cell.angle_alpha   90.00
_cell.angle_beta   90.00
_cell.angle_gamma   90.00
#
_symmetry.space_group_name_H-M   'P 1'
#
loop_
_entity.id
_entity.type
_entity.pdbx_description
1 polymer ?
#
loop_
_entity_poly.entity_id
_entity_poly.type
_entity_poly.pdbx_seq_one_letter_code
_entity_poly.pdbx_strand_id
1 'polypeptide(L)'
;MEKDKVVGIASVIVGYLLAAVSMYLLGYTPSLKSFLFGILGMIIALVIQFPLQFSVIFLRDKLGLSTGPVAVGLGLSAGFSQELVKYVLLNGKDISVAVAFGLGIGLFEALYAAPMVLYKEDLPEHMKSLVEKTPWLGIWERYFATLFHIVTSVILTYGGITWLIILIVLHGIVDSIGELHNLGGNRTALIITEILLCILSLALFLASPL
;
A
#
# COMPACT_ATOMS: atom_id res chain seq x y z
N MET A 1 -21.46 -11.72 -13.01
CA MET A 1 -20.54 -10.70 -12.46
C MET A 1 -20.55 -9.52 -13.42
N GLU A 2 -20.86 -8.33 -12.94
CA GLU A 2 -20.92 -7.12 -13.76
C GLU A 2 -19.56 -6.89 -14.44
N LYS A 3 -19.54 -6.59 -15.75
CA LYS A 3 -18.32 -6.48 -16.57
C LYS A 3 -17.25 -5.58 -15.92
N ASP A 4 -17.69 -4.51 -15.27
CA ASP A 4 -16.82 -3.53 -14.60
C ASP A 4 -16.06 -4.11 -13.40
N LYS A 5 -16.67 -5.04 -12.65
CA LYS A 5 -16.03 -5.73 -11.51
C LYS A 5 -14.89 -6.63 -11.99
N VAL A 6 -15.10 -7.36 -13.10
CA VAL A 6 -14.07 -8.22 -13.71
C VAL A 6 -12.87 -7.38 -14.16
N VAL A 7 -13.13 -6.28 -14.87
CA VAL A 7 -12.08 -5.42 -15.42
C VAL A 7 -11.28 -4.74 -14.30
N GLY A 8 -11.95 -4.28 -13.23
CA GLY A 8 -11.26 -3.70 -12.08
C GLY A 8 -10.29 -4.68 -11.40
N ILE A 9 -10.74 -5.91 -11.13
CA ILE A 9 -9.88 -6.94 -10.52
C ILE A 9 -8.73 -7.31 -11.44
N ALA A 10 -9.01 -7.53 -12.74
CA ALA A 10 -7.98 -7.85 -13.72
C ALA A 10 -6.91 -6.75 -13.79
N SER A 11 -7.31 -5.47 -13.76
CA SER A 11 -6.39 -4.35 -13.76
C SER A 11 -5.42 -4.36 -12.57
N VAL A 12 -5.92 -4.59 -11.36
CA VAL A 12 -5.08 -4.67 -10.15
C VAL A 12 -4.07 -5.83 -10.29
N ILE A 13 -4.53 -7.01 -10.71
CA ILE A 13 -3.64 -8.15 -10.92
C ILE A 13 -2.58 -7.86 -11.99
N VAL A 14 -2.96 -7.23 -13.10
CA VAL A 14 -2.01 -6.84 -14.16
C VAL A 14 -0.98 -5.85 -13.63
N GLY A 15 -1.37 -4.83 -12.85
CA GLY A 15 -0.43 -3.88 -12.27
C GLY A 15 0.61 -4.54 -11.36
N TYR A 16 0.18 -5.48 -10.51
CA TYR A 16 1.08 -6.30 -9.70
C TYR A 16 2.04 -7.13 -10.56
N LEU A 17 1.51 -7.83 -11.58
CA LEU A 17 2.33 -8.67 -12.47
C LEU A 17 3.38 -7.85 -13.22
N LEU A 18 3.06 -6.62 -13.62
CA LEU A 18 4.03 -5.71 -14.23
C LEU A 18 5.20 -5.40 -13.28
N ALA A 19 4.93 -5.14 -12.00
CA ALA A 19 5.99 -4.89 -11.02
C ALA A 19 6.85 -6.14 -10.78
N ALA A 20 6.23 -7.33 -10.72
CA ALA A 20 6.93 -8.61 -10.62
C ALA A 20 7.83 -8.87 -11.84
N VAL A 21 7.33 -8.61 -13.05
CA VAL A 21 8.11 -8.71 -14.29
C VAL A 21 9.28 -7.72 -14.29
N SER A 22 9.07 -6.47 -13.85
CA SER A 22 10.15 -5.49 -13.72
C SER A 22 11.29 -6.02 -12.83
N MET A 23 10.97 -6.62 -11.68
CA MET A 23 11.99 -7.18 -10.80
C MET A 23 12.69 -8.41 -11.40
N TYR A 24 11.94 -9.27 -12.10
CA TYR A 24 12.51 -10.40 -12.82
C TYR A 24 13.50 -9.96 -13.90
N LEU A 25 13.17 -8.91 -14.66
CA LEU A 25 14.05 -8.35 -15.70
C LEU A 25 15.32 -7.72 -15.11
N LEU A 26 15.27 -7.24 -13.87
CA LEU A 26 16.44 -6.77 -13.12
C LEU A 26 17.27 -7.92 -12.51
N GLY A 27 16.90 -9.18 -12.75
CA GLY A 27 17.64 -10.36 -12.29
C GLY A 27 17.21 -10.89 -10.93
N TYR A 28 16.17 -10.31 -10.30
CA TYR A 28 15.65 -10.80 -9.03
C TYR A 28 14.65 -11.93 -9.26
N THR A 29 14.99 -13.13 -8.78
CA THR A 29 14.07 -14.28 -8.75
C THR A 29 13.60 -14.50 -7.31
N PRO A 30 12.33 -14.17 -6.99
CA PRO A 30 11.87 -14.23 -5.61
C PRO A 30 11.83 -15.67 -5.12
N SER A 31 12.47 -15.94 -3.97
CA SER A 31 12.30 -17.22 -3.30
C SER A 31 10.88 -17.32 -2.75
N LEU A 32 10.22 -18.47 -2.89
CA LEU A 32 8.87 -18.68 -2.36
C LEU A 32 8.81 -18.39 -0.85
N LYS A 33 9.87 -18.76 -0.10
CA LYS A 33 9.96 -18.51 1.34
C LYS A 33 9.95 -17.01 1.65
N SER A 34 10.79 -16.22 0.98
CA SER A 34 10.86 -14.77 1.19
C SER A 34 9.59 -14.05 0.72
N PHE A 35 8.97 -14.57 -0.34
CA PHE A 35 7.69 -14.07 -0.83
C PHE A 35 6.55 -14.28 0.17
N LEU A 36 6.39 -15.50 0.68
CA LEU A 36 5.39 -15.81 1.72
C LEU A 36 5.68 -15.05 3.03
N PHE A 37 6.96 -14.78 3.31
CA PHE A 37 7.36 -13.95 4.44
C PHE A 37 6.85 -12.50 4.30
N GLY A 38 6.82 -11.95 3.09
CA GLY A 38 6.18 -10.66 2.78
C GLY A 38 4.69 -10.63 3.09
N ILE A 39 3.96 -11.67 2.65
CA ILE A 39 2.54 -11.83 2.95
C ILE A 39 2.30 -11.89 4.47
N LEU A 40 3.10 -12.69 5.19
CA LEU A 40 3.01 -12.77 6.65
C LEU A 40 3.31 -11.43 7.32
N GLY A 41 4.32 -10.70 6.81
CA GLY A 41 4.63 -9.34 7.26
C GLY A 41 3.44 -8.41 7.13
N MET A 42 2.74 -8.43 6.00
CA MET A 42 1.54 -7.60 5.81
C MET A 42 0.42 -7.96 6.79
N ILE A 43 0.20 -9.25 7.06
CA ILE A 43 -0.77 -9.69 8.07
C ILE A 43 -0.42 -9.14 9.46
N ILE A 44 0.86 -9.20 9.86
CA ILE A 44 1.33 -8.63 11.13
C ILE A 44 1.11 -7.11 11.17
N ALA A 45 1.40 -6.42 10.06
CA ALA A 45 1.18 -4.98 9.96
C ALA A 45 -0.30 -4.64 10.16
N LEU A 46 -1.23 -5.40 9.56
CA LEU A 46 -2.66 -5.19 9.73
C LEU A 46 -3.13 -5.41 11.18
N VAL A 47 -2.55 -6.39 11.91
CA VAL A 47 -2.86 -6.60 13.34
C VAL A 47 -2.50 -5.36 14.18
N ILE A 48 -1.45 -4.63 13.83
CA ILE A 48 -1.05 -3.39 14.51
C ILE A 48 -1.88 -2.20 14.00
N GLN A 49 -2.11 -2.14 12.70
CA GLN A 49 -2.81 -1.06 12.03
C GLN A 49 -4.27 -0.95 12.44
N PHE A 50 -5.00 -2.07 12.52
CA PHE A 50 -6.44 -2.03 12.79
C PHE A 50 -6.80 -1.39 14.14
N PRO A 51 -6.16 -1.73 15.28
CA PRO A 51 -6.40 -1.02 16.55
C PRO A 51 -6.13 0.50 16.48
N LEU A 52 -5.09 0.91 15.76
CA LEU A 52 -4.75 2.32 15.58
C LEU A 52 -5.81 3.04 14.76
N GLN A 53 -6.18 2.48 13.61
CA GLN A 53 -7.22 3.05 12.74
C GLN A 53 -8.59 3.05 13.42
N PHE A 54 -8.93 2.01 14.19
CA PHE A 54 -10.14 1.98 15.01
C PHE A 54 -10.16 3.11 16.04
N SER A 55 -9.01 3.39 16.68
CA SER A 55 -8.89 4.50 17.64
C SER A 55 -9.12 5.85 16.97
N VAL A 56 -8.60 6.05 15.75
CA VAL A 56 -8.84 7.27 14.95
C VAL A 56 -10.33 7.43 14.62
N ILE A 57 -11.00 6.37 14.18
CA ILE A 57 -12.44 6.38 13.87
C ILE A 57 -13.26 6.64 15.14
N PHE A 58 -12.92 6.01 16.26
CA PHE A 58 -13.58 6.27 17.54
C PHE A 58 -13.44 7.74 17.98
N LEU A 59 -12.26 8.34 17.81
CA LEU A 59 -12.02 9.74 18.11
C LEU A 59 -12.78 10.69 17.17
N ARG A 60 -12.93 10.34 15.89
CA ARG A 60 -13.79 11.06 14.95
C ARG A 60 -15.20 11.21 15.51
N ASP A 61 -15.81 10.09 15.90
CA ASP A 61 -17.20 10.06 16.33
C ASP A 61 -17.40 10.76 17.67
N LYS A 62 -16.43 10.61 18.58
CA LYS A 62 -16.47 11.22 19.91
C LYS A 62 -16.21 12.73 19.91
N LEU A 63 -15.31 13.20 19.05
CA LEU A 63 -14.85 14.61 19.03
C LEU A 63 -15.41 15.41 17.84
N GLY A 64 -16.18 14.78 16.95
CA GLY A 64 -16.69 15.43 15.75
C GLY A 64 -15.59 15.86 14.77
N LEU A 65 -14.53 15.05 14.63
CA LEU A 65 -13.40 15.42 13.76
C LEU A 65 -13.84 15.47 12.29
N SER A 66 -13.31 16.46 11.57
CA SER A 66 -13.51 16.57 10.13
C SER A 66 -12.69 15.52 9.36
N THR A 67 -12.98 15.36 8.07
CA THR A 67 -12.33 14.37 7.19
C THR A 67 -10.80 14.47 7.17
N GLY A 68 -10.24 15.70 7.25
CA GLY A 68 -8.80 15.92 7.16
C GLY A 68 -7.99 15.23 8.27
N PRO A 69 -8.21 15.57 9.55
CA PRO A 69 -7.53 14.92 10.67
C PRO A 69 -7.72 13.40 10.71
N VAL A 70 -8.90 12.91 10.32
CA VAL A 70 -9.19 11.47 10.27
C VAL A 70 -8.35 10.79 9.19
N ALA A 71 -8.33 11.36 7.98
CA ALA A 71 -7.52 10.84 6.88
C ALA A 71 -6.03 10.80 7.24
N VAL A 72 -5.51 11.85 7.89
CA VAL A 72 -4.14 11.91 8.40
C VAL A 72 -3.87 10.80 9.43
N GLY A 73 -4.79 10.60 10.38
CA GLY A 73 -4.67 9.55 11.38
C GLY A 73 -4.67 8.15 10.77
N LEU A 74 -5.54 7.89 9.79
CA LEU A 74 -5.64 6.60 9.10
C LEU A 74 -4.38 6.31 8.27
N GLY A 75 -3.91 7.30 7.49
CA GLY A 75 -2.72 7.15 6.66
C GLY A 75 -1.45 6.97 7.48
N LEU A 76 -1.21 7.80 8.51
CA LEU A 76 -0.06 7.62 9.40
C LEU A 76 -0.09 6.29 10.15
N SER A 77 -1.28 5.78 10.51
CA SER A 77 -1.41 4.46 11.12
C SER A 77 -0.97 3.33 10.18
N ALA A 78 -1.30 3.43 8.89
CA ALA A 78 -0.87 2.49 7.88
C ALA A 78 0.64 2.57 7.62
N GLY A 79 1.17 3.77 7.35
CA GLY A 79 2.61 4.00 7.17
C GLY A 79 3.44 3.57 8.37
N PHE A 80 3.00 3.88 9.59
CA PHE A 80 3.65 3.42 10.82
C PHE A 80 3.72 1.90 10.89
N SER A 81 2.57 1.23 10.74
CA SER A 81 2.47 -0.21 10.97
C SER A 81 3.25 -1.00 9.92
N GLN A 82 3.10 -0.64 8.65
CA GLN A 82 3.73 -1.36 7.55
C GLN A 82 5.25 -1.15 7.49
N GLU A 83 5.73 0.08 7.63
CA GLU A 83 7.18 0.35 7.59
C GLU A 83 7.88 -0.16 8.85
N LEU A 84 7.24 -0.10 10.02
CA LEU A 84 7.80 -0.68 11.25
C LEU A 84 7.98 -2.20 11.11
N VAL A 85 6.97 -2.91 10.60
CA VAL A 85 7.07 -4.35 10.39
C VAL A 85 8.15 -4.70 9.37
N LYS A 86 8.21 -3.98 8.24
CA LYS A 86 9.30 -4.14 7.26
C LYS A 86 10.66 -3.96 7.95
N TYR A 87 10.87 -2.89 8.70
CA TYR A 87 12.15 -2.62 9.36
C TYR A 87 12.54 -3.73 10.34
N VAL A 88 11.63 -4.13 11.23
CA VAL A 88 11.89 -5.20 12.21
C VAL A 88 12.20 -6.52 11.51
N LEU A 89 11.52 -6.82 10.41
CA LEU A 89 11.66 -8.10 9.71
C LEU A 89 12.77 -8.12 8.67
N LEU A 90 13.23 -6.98 8.14
CA LEU A 90 14.17 -6.91 7.02
C LEU A 90 15.52 -6.30 7.35
N ASN A 91 15.65 -5.52 8.42
CA ASN A 91 16.93 -4.89 8.77
C ASN A 91 18.05 -5.93 8.89
N GLY A 92 19.13 -5.74 8.12
CA GLY A 92 20.25 -6.68 8.02
C GLY A 92 20.03 -7.93 7.16
N LYS A 93 18.93 -8.03 6.40
CA LYS A 93 18.70 -9.11 5.42
C LYS A 93 19.20 -8.73 4.02
N ASP A 94 19.40 -9.74 3.18
CA ASP A 94 19.79 -9.54 1.79
C ASP A 94 18.72 -8.81 0.98
N ILE A 95 19.16 -8.01 0.00
CA ILE A 95 18.28 -7.25 -0.92
C ILE A 95 17.29 -8.19 -1.62
N SER A 96 17.72 -9.39 -2.04
CA SER A 96 16.86 -10.37 -2.69
C SER A 96 15.70 -10.85 -1.81
N VAL A 97 15.91 -10.90 -0.48
CA VAL A 97 14.85 -11.21 0.48
C VAL A 97 13.86 -10.05 0.56
N ALA A 98 14.34 -8.81 0.61
CA ALA A 98 13.50 -7.62 0.66
C ALA A 98 12.68 -7.40 -0.62
N VAL A 99 13.26 -7.66 -1.80
CA VAL A 99 12.51 -7.62 -3.07
C VAL A 99 11.36 -8.63 -3.06
N ALA A 100 11.65 -9.88 -2.70
CA ALA A 100 10.62 -10.91 -2.59
C ALA A 100 9.57 -10.58 -1.52
N PHE A 101 9.98 -9.99 -0.39
CA PHE A 101 9.09 -9.54 0.67
C PHE A 101 8.13 -8.45 0.18
N GLY A 102 8.65 -7.41 -0.49
CA GLY A 102 7.83 -6.34 -1.07
C GLY A 102 6.87 -6.84 -2.14
N LEU A 103 7.29 -7.79 -2.97
CA LEU A 103 6.38 -8.49 -3.91
C LEU A 103 5.27 -9.23 -3.17
N GLY A 104 5.58 -9.89 -2.05
CA GLY A 104 4.59 -10.56 -1.21
C GLY A 104 3.53 -9.58 -0.67
N ILE A 105 3.95 -8.39 -0.21
CA ILE A 105 3.02 -7.33 0.20
C ILE A 105 2.16 -6.87 -0.98
N GLY A 106 2.78 -6.56 -2.12
CA GLY A 106 2.06 -6.10 -3.30
C GLY A 106 1.00 -7.09 -3.79
N LEU A 107 1.28 -8.41 -3.75
CA LEU A 107 0.27 -9.42 -4.06
C LEU A 107 -0.83 -9.43 -3.01
N PHE A 108 -0.49 -9.40 -1.72
CA PHE A 108 -1.49 -9.41 -0.65
C PHE A 108 -2.49 -8.28 -0.84
N GLU A 109 -2.01 -7.06 -1.08
CA GLU A 109 -2.89 -5.92 -1.28
C GLU A 109 -3.69 -6.00 -2.58
N ALA A 110 -3.08 -6.50 -3.67
CA ALA A 110 -3.79 -6.76 -4.92
C ALA A 110 -4.97 -7.74 -4.70
N LEU A 111 -4.75 -8.79 -3.91
CA LEU A 111 -5.78 -9.75 -3.54
C LEU A 111 -6.78 -9.18 -2.54
N TYR A 112 -6.36 -8.33 -1.61
CA TYR A 112 -7.23 -7.67 -0.64
C TYR A 112 -8.20 -6.68 -1.30
N ALA A 113 -7.77 -6.01 -2.39
CA ALA A 113 -8.63 -5.15 -3.19
C ALA A 113 -9.76 -5.91 -3.89
N ALA A 114 -9.58 -7.20 -4.23
CA ALA A 114 -10.56 -7.96 -4.99
C ALA A 114 -11.88 -8.22 -4.23
N PRO A 115 -11.89 -8.69 -2.96
CA PRO A 115 -13.11 -8.77 -2.14
C PRO A 115 -13.84 -7.43 -2.01
N MET A 116 -13.12 -6.32 -1.86
CA MET A 116 -13.72 -4.99 -1.77
C MET A 116 -14.52 -4.63 -3.04
N VAL A 117 -14.03 -5.04 -4.20
CA VAL A 117 -14.74 -4.88 -5.49
C VAL A 117 -15.92 -5.83 -5.63
N LEU A 118 -15.76 -7.09 -5.19
CA LEU A 118 -16.79 -8.13 -5.33
C LEU A 118 -18.00 -7.88 -4.43
N TYR A 119 -17.74 -7.55 -3.16
CA TYR A 119 -18.74 -7.40 -2.10
C TYR A 119 -19.10 -5.93 -1.83
N LYS A 120 -18.90 -5.03 -2.80
CA LYS A 120 -19.22 -3.60 -2.68
C LYS A 120 -20.60 -3.34 -2.07
N GLU A 121 -21.59 -4.12 -2.48
CA GLU A 121 -22.99 -3.97 -2.08
C GLU A 121 -23.21 -4.25 -0.58
N ASP A 122 -22.37 -5.11 0.00
CA ASP A 122 -22.40 -5.51 1.42
C ASP A 122 -21.54 -4.61 2.32
N LEU A 123 -20.76 -3.70 1.72
CA LEU A 123 -19.93 -2.77 2.49
C LEU A 123 -20.78 -1.69 3.17
N PRO A 124 -20.36 -1.18 4.33
CA PRO A 124 -20.93 0.04 4.91
C PRO A 124 -20.94 1.19 3.90
N GLU A 125 -21.93 2.08 3.94
CA GLU A 125 -22.08 3.15 2.93
C GLU A 125 -20.83 4.04 2.78
N HIS A 126 -20.12 4.29 3.89
CA HIS A 126 -18.85 5.02 3.89
C HIS A 126 -17.68 4.27 3.23
N MET A 127 -17.80 2.96 3.04
CA MET A 127 -16.84 2.12 2.33
C MET A 127 -17.26 1.86 0.87
N LYS A 128 -18.54 2.07 0.50
CA LYS A 128 -18.99 1.89 -0.89
C LYS A 128 -18.38 2.93 -1.84
N SER A 129 -18.09 4.14 -1.36
CA SER A 129 -17.39 5.18 -2.14
C SER A 129 -15.95 4.80 -2.49
N LEU A 130 -15.33 3.89 -1.73
CA LEU A 130 -13.96 3.38 -1.98
C LEU A 130 -13.84 2.60 -3.30
N VAL A 131 -14.95 2.08 -3.82
CA VAL A 131 -14.97 1.06 -4.88
C VAL A 131 -15.29 1.67 -6.26
N GLU A 132 -15.32 3.00 -6.40
CA GLU A 132 -15.70 3.64 -7.66
C GLU A 132 -14.59 3.83 -8.70
N LYS A 133 -14.65 2.96 -9.73
CA LYS A 133 -14.58 3.25 -11.17
C LYS A 133 -13.40 4.07 -11.67
N THR A 134 -12.21 3.47 -11.74
CA THR A 134 -11.32 3.69 -12.90
C THR A 134 -10.36 2.52 -13.09
N PRO A 135 -10.71 1.54 -13.93
CA PRO A 135 -9.90 0.33 -14.06
C PRO A 135 -8.47 0.58 -14.57
N TRP A 136 -8.24 1.64 -15.34
CA TRP A 136 -6.90 1.99 -15.81
C TRP A 136 -6.02 2.63 -14.73
N LEU A 137 -6.62 3.37 -13.77
CA LEU A 137 -5.91 3.84 -12.58
C LEU A 137 -5.46 2.64 -11.75
N GLY A 138 -6.29 1.60 -11.62
CA GLY A 138 -5.93 0.39 -10.87
C GLY A 138 -4.71 -0.39 -11.40
N ILE A 139 -4.35 -0.28 -12.68
CA ILE A 139 -3.11 -0.90 -13.19
C ILE A 139 -1.89 -0.10 -12.70
N TRP A 140 -1.89 1.21 -12.93
CA TRP A 140 -0.77 2.08 -12.61
C TRP A 140 -0.59 2.25 -11.10
N GLU A 141 -1.69 2.46 -10.38
CA GLU A 141 -1.75 2.45 -8.91
C GLU A 141 -1.07 1.19 -8.40
N ARG A 142 -1.55 0.02 -8.81
CA ARG A 142 -1.04 -1.24 -8.28
C ARG A 142 0.41 -1.51 -8.65
N TYR A 143 0.83 -1.12 -9.84
CA TYR A 143 2.22 -1.20 -10.27
C TYR A 143 3.12 -0.36 -9.36
N PHE A 144 2.81 0.93 -9.18
CA PHE A 144 3.62 1.83 -8.37
C PHE A 144 3.51 1.51 -6.87
N ALA A 145 2.35 1.13 -6.35
CA ALA A 145 2.20 0.63 -4.98
C ALA A 145 3.13 -0.56 -4.73
N THR A 146 3.09 -1.57 -5.62
CA THR A 146 3.97 -2.73 -5.49
C THR A 146 5.45 -2.35 -5.54
N LEU A 147 5.84 -1.46 -6.47
CA LEU A 147 7.21 -0.93 -6.51
C LEU A 147 7.58 -0.17 -5.24
N PHE A 148 6.68 0.65 -4.70
CA PHE A 148 6.88 1.34 -3.44
C PHE A 148 7.17 0.36 -2.31
N HIS A 149 6.39 -0.72 -2.17
CA HIS A 149 6.66 -1.75 -1.16
C HIS A 149 7.98 -2.47 -1.37
N ILE A 150 8.36 -2.78 -2.62
CA ILE A 150 9.66 -3.39 -2.94
C ILE A 150 10.80 -2.45 -2.51
N VAL A 151 10.77 -1.22 -2.96
CA VAL A 151 11.85 -0.26 -2.76
C VAL A 151 11.99 0.12 -1.28
N THR A 152 10.88 0.39 -0.59
CA THR A 152 10.89 0.65 0.85
C THR A 152 11.42 -0.55 1.64
N SER A 153 11.02 -1.78 1.26
CA SER A 153 11.57 -3.00 1.84
C SER A 153 13.09 -3.07 1.67
N VAL A 154 13.60 -2.74 0.48
CA VAL A 154 15.04 -2.74 0.19
C VAL A 154 15.76 -1.65 0.98
N ILE A 155 15.26 -0.41 1.02
CA ILE A 155 15.87 0.67 1.80
C ILE A 155 15.96 0.28 3.29
N LEU A 156 14.93 -0.38 3.82
CA LEU A 156 14.88 -0.76 5.23
C LEU A 156 15.81 -1.93 5.60
N THR A 157 16.44 -2.61 4.63
CA THR A 157 17.49 -3.59 4.97
C THR A 157 18.77 -2.93 5.46
N TYR A 158 19.05 -1.68 5.07
CA TYR A 158 20.31 -0.97 5.37
C TYR A 158 20.15 0.45 5.93
N GLY A 159 18.97 1.08 5.80
CA GLY A 159 18.76 2.50 6.10
C GLY A 159 18.70 2.88 7.60
N GLY A 160 18.64 1.90 8.51
CA GLY A 160 18.54 2.17 9.93
C GLY A 160 17.28 2.95 10.34
N ILE A 161 17.27 3.49 11.56
CA ILE A 161 16.07 4.11 12.15
C ILE A 161 15.67 5.44 11.47
N THR A 162 16.63 6.18 10.92
CA THR A 162 16.35 7.44 10.22
C THR A 162 15.50 7.18 8.98
N TRP A 163 15.87 6.18 8.17
CA TRP A 163 15.08 5.81 7.00
C TRP A 163 13.73 5.21 7.38
N LEU A 164 13.63 4.46 8.48
CA LEU A 164 12.34 4.04 9.02
C LEU A 164 11.40 5.24 9.26
N ILE A 165 11.86 6.26 9.99
CA ILE A 165 11.03 7.43 10.29
C ILE A 165 10.63 8.16 9.01
N ILE A 166 11.55 8.35 8.07
CA ILE A 166 11.28 8.99 6.78
C ILE A 166 10.20 8.21 6.02
N LEU A 167 10.34 6.88 5.92
CA LEU A 167 9.40 6.05 5.18
C LEU A 167 8.03 5.97 5.85
N ILE A 168 7.95 5.93 7.19
CA ILE A 168 6.68 6.04 7.92
C ILE A 168 5.93 7.32 7.52
N VAL A 169 6.65 8.45 7.47
CA VAL A 169 6.06 9.74 7.12
C VAL A 169 5.66 9.79 5.65
N LEU A 170 6.53 9.35 4.74
CA LEU A 170 6.24 9.37 3.29
C LEU A 170 5.06 8.47 2.94
N HIS A 171 5.07 7.23 3.42
CA HIS A 171 3.96 6.29 3.25
C HIS A 171 2.68 6.87 3.87
N GLY A 172 2.77 7.34 5.11
CA GLY A 172 1.63 7.92 5.80
C GLY A 172 1.03 9.13 5.09
N ILE A 173 1.85 9.99 4.44
CA ILE A 173 1.36 11.11 3.62
C ILE A 173 0.58 10.62 2.40
N VAL A 174 1.13 9.64 1.65
CA VAL A 174 0.46 9.09 0.46
C VAL A 174 -0.90 8.52 0.86
N ASP A 175 -0.92 7.67 1.89
CA ASP A 175 -2.16 7.06 2.37
C ASP A 175 -3.13 8.09 2.94
N SER A 176 -2.64 9.13 3.61
CA SER A 176 -3.51 10.19 4.12
C SER A 176 -4.24 10.92 2.99
N ILE A 177 -3.58 11.15 1.86
CA ILE A 177 -4.20 11.80 0.70
C ILE A 177 -5.18 10.82 0.03
N GLY A 178 -4.83 9.54 -0.06
CA GLY A 178 -5.75 8.49 -0.50
C GLY A 178 -7.01 8.46 0.38
N GLU A 179 -6.84 8.59 1.69
CA GLU A 179 -7.93 8.60 2.67
C GLU A 179 -8.86 9.83 2.54
N LEU A 180 -8.35 10.98 2.08
CA LEU A 180 -9.19 12.13 1.75
C LEU A 180 -10.15 11.84 0.59
N HIS A 181 -9.71 11.05 -0.39
CA HIS A 181 -10.58 10.56 -1.45
C HIS A 181 -11.61 9.57 -0.89
N ASN A 182 -11.13 8.57 -0.15
CA ASN A 182 -11.91 7.48 0.40
C ASN A 182 -13.06 7.94 1.30
N LEU A 183 -12.76 8.86 2.23
CA LEU A 183 -13.72 9.37 3.21
C LEU A 183 -14.60 10.50 2.67
N GLY A 184 -14.11 11.29 1.71
CA GLY A 184 -14.74 12.54 1.26
C GLY A 184 -15.18 12.58 -0.20
N GLY A 185 -14.87 11.55 -1.00
CA GLY A 185 -15.13 11.51 -2.44
C GLY A 185 -14.28 12.48 -3.27
N ASN A 186 -13.20 13.03 -2.70
CA ASN A 186 -12.38 14.05 -3.37
C ASN A 186 -11.54 13.44 -4.50
N ARG A 187 -11.98 13.59 -5.75
CA ARG A 187 -11.25 13.07 -6.94
C ARG A 187 -9.89 13.71 -7.14
N THR A 188 -9.71 14.96 -6.75
CA THR A 188 -8.40 15.64 -6.82
C THR A 188 -7.41 14.94 -5.89
N ALA A 189 -7.84 14.51 -4.71
CA ALA A 189 -7.00 13.76 -3.78
C ALA A 189 -6.57 12.41 -4.35
N LEU A 190 -7.46 11.68 -5.05
CA LEU A 190 -7.09 10.45 -5.76
C LEU A 190 -5.98 10.72 -6.78
N ILE A 191 -6.15 11.69 -7.67
CA ILE A 191 -5.16 12.03 -8.71
C ILE A 191 -3.81 12.42 -8.07
N ILE A 192 -3.83 13.21 -7.01
CA ILE A 192 -2.61 13.60 -6.29
C ILE A 192 -1.93 12.38 -5.68
N THR A 193 -2.69 11.47 -5.08
CA THR A 193 -2.17 10.22 -4.48
C THR A 193 -1.43 9.39 -5.52
N GLU A 194 -2.03 9.19 -6.69
CA GLU A 194 -1.45 8.44 -7.81
C GLU A 194 -0.15 9.08 -8.32
N ILE A 195 -0.15 10.40 -8.50
CA ILE A 195 1.04 11.15 -8.92
C ILE A 195 2.15 11.04 -7.88
N LEU A 196 1.81 11.24 -6.59
CA LEU A 196 2.79 11.17 -5.51
C LEU A 196 3.35 9.77 -5.35
N LEU A 197 2.51 8.73 -5.42
CA LEU A 197 2.94 7.35 -5.35
C LEU A 197 3.89 7.01 -6.50
N CYS A 198 3.55 7.41 -7.73
CA CYS A 198 4.43 7.27 -8.89
C CYS A 198 5.78 7.96 -8.68
N ILE A 199 5.78 9.24 -8.31
CA ILE A 199 7.00 10.02 -8.09
C ILE A 199 7.84 9.42 -6.97
N LEU A 200 7.25 9.09 -5.82
CA LEU A 200 7.96 8.53 -4.68
C LEU A 200 8.52 7.14 -4.99
N SER A 201 7.75 6.28 -5.65
CA SER A 201 8.22 4.96 -6.06
C SER A 201 9.44 5.06 -6.96
N LEU A 202 9.41 5.94 -7.96
CA LEU A 202 10.52 6.14 -8.89
C LEU A 202 11.73 6.81 -8.21
N ALA A 203 11.49 7.85 -7.41
CA ALA A 203 12.57 8.57 -6.72
C ALA A 203 13.29 7.65 -5.72
N LEU A 204 12.55 6.87 -4.94
CA LEU A 204 13.13 5.91 -4.02
C LEU A 204 13.80 4.76 -4.78
N PHE A 205 13.23 4.31 -5.89
CA PHE A 205 13.84 3.25 -6.73
C PHE A 205 15.23 3.69 -7.20
N LEU A 206 15.34 4.90 -7.75
CA LEU A 206 16.60 5.50 -8.20
C LEU A 206 17.59 5.77 -7.05
N ALA A 207 17.10 5.94 -5.82
CA ALA A 207 17.92 6.14 -4.62
C ALA A 207 18.32 4.84 -3.90
N SER A 208 17.75 3.71 -4.33
CA SER A 208 17.99 2.39 -3.73
C SER A 208 19.10 1.63 -4.47
N PRO A 209 19.73 0.62 -3.84
CA PRO A 209 20.75 -0.23 -4.48
C PRO A 209 20.15 -1.28 -5.43
N LEU A 210 18.94 -1.04 -5.95
CA LEU A 210 18.25 -1.95 -6.89
C LEU A 210 18.81 -1.90 -8.30
#